data_AF-A0A949FKQ5-F1
#
_entry.id   AF-A0A949FKQ5-F1
#
_cell.length_a   1.000
_cell.length_b   1.000
_cell.length_c   1.000
_cell.angle_alpha   90.00
_cell.angle_beta   90.00
_cell.angle_gamma   90.00
#
_symmetry.space_group_name_H-M   'P 1'
#
loop_
_entity.id
_entity.type
_entity.pdbx_description
1 polymer ?
#
loop_
_entity_poly.entity_id
_entity_poly.type
_entity_poly.pdbx_seq_one_letter_code
_entity_poly.pdbx_strand_id
1 'polypeptide(L)'
;MKEVLNKIFLSFKKATKGEELMIRVIWFWGVIGYIFAFAVANKLIRTIDFRFFDILISLVMTLYFSWHIYAVKKCSPKKPKLNPEKKDKLNAENRVNLGKSVARKLLLQEPLTKWNSTFMITVIDILCITHFFGYIFR
;
A
#
# COMPACT_ATOMS: atom_id res chain seq x y z
N MET A 1 23.96 -14.26 6.25
CA MET A 1 23.08 -13.28 6.94
C MET A 1 23.44 -11.83 6.64
N LYS A 2 24.69 -11.37 6.85
CA LYS A 2 25.08 -9.96 6.61
C LYS A 2 24.75 -9.46 5.19
N GLU A 3 25.02 -10.24 4.16
CA GLU A 3 24.73 -9.87 2.77
C GLU A 3 23.23 -9.72 2.48
N VAL A 4 22.40 -10.60 3.06
CA VAL A 4 20.94 -10.56 2.88
C VAL A 4 20.36 -9.32 3.55
N LEU A 5 20.78 -9.02 4.78
CA LEU A 5 20.37 -7.80 5.48
C LEU A 5 20.80 -6.54 4.72
N ASN A 6 22.00 -6.55 4.13
CA ASN A 6 22.49 -5.42 3.33
C ASN A 6 21.65 -5.23 2.06
N LYS A 7 21.25 -6.32 1.39
CA LYS A 7 20.34 -6.27 0.23
C LYS A 7 18.95 -5.69 0.60
N ILE A 8 18.40 -6.11 1.75
CA ILE A 8 17.12 -5.60 2.25
C ILE A 8 17.22 -4.10 2.54
N PHE A 9 18.28 -3.67 3.24
CA PHE A 9 18.50 -2.27 3.56
C PHE A 9 18.69 -1.39 2.31
N LEU A 10 19.44 -1.89 1.33
CA LEU A 10 19.60 -1.20 0.04
C LEU A 10 18.27 -1.08 -0.71
N SER A 11 17.46 -2.13 -0.73
CA SER A 11 16.13 -2.06 -1.36
C SER A 11 15.20 -1.09 -0.64
N PHE A 12 15.21 -1.07 0.70
CA PHE A 12 14.48 -0.10 1.50
C PHE A 12 14.89 1.35 1.16
N LYS A 13 16.21 1.61 1.08
CA LYS A 13 16.76 2.92 0.73
C LYS A 13 16.35 3.34 -0.69
N LYS A 14 16.40 2.42 -1.66
CA LYS A 14 15.96 2.66 -3.05
C LYS A 14 14.47 2.93 -3.13
N ALA A 15 13.64 2.16 -2.42
CA ALA A 15 12.19 2.37 -2.36
C ALA A 15 11.84 3.74 -1.77
N THR A 16 12.53 4.13 -0.69
CA THR A 16 12.37 5.45 -0.07
C THR A 16 12.80 6.60 -0.99
N LYS A 17 13.71 6.34 -1.93
CA LYS A 17 14.10 7.30 -2.99
C LYS A 17 13.18 7.29 -4.21
N GLY A 18 12.31 6.28 -4.37
CA GLY A 18 11.49 6.11 -5.57
C GLY A 18 12.20 5.43 -6.73
N GLU A 19 13.39 4.86 -6.49
CA GLU A 19 14.25 4.23 -7.52
C GLU A 19 14.00 2.72 -7.62
N GLU A 20 13.23 2.14 -6.69
CA GLU A 20 12.92 0.72 -6.67
C GLU A 20 11.77 0.40 -7.64
N LEU A 21 11.79 -0.80 -8.21
CA LEU A 21 10.72 -1.28 -9.07
C LEU A 21 9.42 -1.42 -8.29
N MET A 22 8.33 -0.84 -8.79
CA MET A 22 7.01 -0.90 -8.15
C MET A 22 6.55 -2.33 -7.85
N ILE A 23 6.84 -3.29 -8.73
CA ILE A 23 6.56 -4.71 -8.51
C ILE A 23 7.29 -5.24 -7.26
N ARG A 24 8.57 -4.86 -7.06
CA ARG A 24 9.32 -5.25 -5.86
C ARG A 24 8.75 -4.60 -4.60
N VAL A 25 8.35 -3.33 -4.67
CA VAL A 25 7.68 -2.66 -3.55
C VAL A 25 6.41 -3.41 -3.16
N ILE A 26 5.54 -3.72 -4.13
CA ILE A 26 4.27 -4.41 -3.88
C ILE A 26 4.47 -5.84 -3.36
N TRP A 27 5.28 -6.65 -4.02
CA TRP A 27 5.40 -8.07 -3.68
C TRP A 27 6.30 -8.30 -2.48
N PHE A 28 7.46 -7.65 -2.43
CA PHE A 28 8.43 -7.91 -1.36
C PHE A 28 8.12 -7.11 -0.10
N TRP A 29 7.70 -5.86 -0.23
CA TRP A 29 7.37 -5.03 0.93
C TRP A 29 5.87 -5.12 1.28
N GLY A 30 4.97 -5.09 0.31
CA GLY A 30 3.54 -5.25 0.57
C GLY A 30 3.15 -6.66 1.04
N VAL A 31 3.22 -7.66 0.15
CA VAL A 31 2.69 -9.01 0.45
C VAL A 31 3.35 -9.65 1.67
N ILE A 32 4.68 -9.57 1.78
CA ILE A 32 5.39 -10.10 2.96
C ILE A 32 4.99 -9.32 4.22
N GLY A 33 4.85 -8.00 4.13
CA GLY A 33 4.38 -7.16 5.22
C GLY A 33 2.98 -7.54 5.70
N TYR A 34 2.04 -7.80 4.79
CA TYR A 34 0.69 -8.24 5.12
C TYR A 34 0.69 -9.59 5.82
N ILE A 35 1.44 -10.57 5.30
CA ILE A 35 1.56 -11.89 5.93
C ILE A 35 2.12 -11.75 7.34
N PHE A 36 3.20 -10.98 7.51
CA PHE A 36 3.80 -10.76 8.83
C PHE A 36 2.83 -10.10 9.80
N ALA A 37 2.11 -9.06 9.35
CA ALA A 37 1.17 -8.33 10.18
C ALA A 37 0.05 -9.24 10.72
N PHE A 38 -0.59 -10.03 9.86
CA PHE A 38 -1.72 -10.87 10.27
C PHE A 38 -1.30 -12.20 10.93
N ALA A 39 -0.20 -12.82 10.49
CA ALA A 39 0.22 -14.11 11.04
C ALA A 39 1.05 -13.97 12.32
N VAL A 40 1.88 -12.92 12.42
CA VAL A 40 2.82 -12.72 13.53
C VAL A 40 2.33 -11.62 14.46
N ALA A 41 2.17 -10.39 13.98
CA ALA A 41 1.89 -9.25 14.85
C ALA A 41 0.52 -9.37 15.54
N ASN A 42 -0.54 -9.68 14.78
CA ASN A 42 -1.87 -9.90 15.34
C ASN A 42 -1.90 -11.08 16.32
N LYS A 43 -1.21 -12.19 16.01
CA LYS A 43 -1.13 -13.34 16.91
C LYS A 43 -0.41 -13.00 18.21
N LEU A 44 0.68 -12.22 18.15
CA LEU A 44 1.42 -11.76 19.33
C LEU A 44 0.54 -10.89 20.24
N ILE A 45 -0.14 -9.89 19.68
CA ILE A 45 -1.07 -9.01 20.41
C ILE A 45 -2.12 -9.86 21.15
N ARG A 46 -2.75 -10.81 20.45
CA ARG A 46 -3.79 -11.67 21.05
C ARG A 46 -3.28 -12.66 22.10
N THR A 47 -1.97 -12.97 22.12
CA THR A 47 -1.40 -13.96 23.04
C THR A 47 -0.82 -13.34 24.30
N ILE A 48 -0.16 -12.18 24.16
CA ILE A 48 0.51 -11.51 25.27
C ILE A 48 -0.50 -10.77 26.16
N ASP A 49 -1.60 -10.24 25.57
CA ASP A 49 -2.68 -9.52 26.26
C ASP A 49 -2.17 -8.48 27.27
N PHE A 50 -1.13 -7.75 26.86
CA PHE A 50 -0.49 -6.72 27.68
C PHE A 50 -0.53 -5.40 26.93
N ARG A 51 -1.34 -4.48 27.44
CA ARG A 51 -1.71 -3.22 26.78
C ARG A 51 -0.52 -2.42 26.22
N PHE A 52 0.60 -2.38 26.95
CA PHE A 52 1.80 -1.69 26.47
C PHE A 52 2.43 -2.35 25.24
N PHE A 53 2.50 -3.69 25.21
CA PHE A 53 3.02 -4.42 24.05
C PHE A 53 2.08 -4.29 22.86
N ASP A 54 0.77 -4.29 23.10
CA ASP A 54 -0.24 -4.14 22.04
C ASP A 54 -0.11 -2.78 21.34
N ILE A 55 0.02 -1.70 22.13
CA ILE A 55 0.25 -0.34 21.61
C ILE A 55 1.57 -0.27 20.84
N LEU A 56 2.65 -0.84 21.38
CA LEU A 56 3.97 -0.79 20.75
C LEU A 56 3.97 -1.51 19.40
N ILE A 57 3.47 -2.74 19.34
CA ILE A 57 3.38 -3.52 18.10
C ILE A 57 2.48 -2.80 17.08
N SER A 58 1.34 -2.28 17.54
CA SER A 58 0.39 -1.58 16.66
C SER A 58 0.98 -0.28 16.08
N LEU A 59 1.78 0.45 16.86
CA LEU A 59 2.49 1.64 16.41
C LEU A 59 3.55 1.29 15.36
N VAL A 60 4.33 0.23 15.58
CA VAL A 60 5.31 -0.25 14.59
C VAL A 60 4.64 -0.67 13.29
N MET A 61 3.53 -1.43 13.35
CA MET A 61 2.77 -1.84 12.16
C MET A 61 2.21 -0.63 11.41
N THR A 62 1.62 0.32 12.15
CA THR A 62 1.08 1.56 11.57
C THR A 62 2.16 2.37 10.85
N LEU A 63 3.33 2.54 11.46
CA LEU A 63 4.46 3.24 10.84
C LEU A 63 4.94 2.52 9.58
N TYR A 64 5.02 1.19 9.62
CA TYR A 64 5.43 0.38 8.48
C TYR A 64 4.48 0.57 7.28
N PHE A 65 3.17 0.41 7.47
CA PHE A 65 2.20 0.57 6.38
C PHE A 65 2.09 2.02 5.90
N SER A 66 2.30 2.99 6.79
CA SER A 66 2.40 4.41 6.40
C SER A 66 3.61 4.65 5.49
N TRP A 67 4.77 4.07 5.82
CA TRP A 67 5.95 4.10 4.97
C TRP A 67 5.71 3.37 3.64
N HIS A 68 5.01 2.23 3.65
CA HIS A 68 4.71 1.46 2.44
C HIS A 68 3.84 2.27 1.47
N ILE A 69 2.79 2.95 1.96
CA ILE A 69 1.98 3.89 1.16
C ILE A 69 2.88 4.96 0.52
N TYR A 70 3.78 5.55 1.29
CA TYR A 70 4.73 6.55 0.78
C TYR A 70 5.63 5.97 -0.31
N ALA A 71 6.23 4.80 -0.08
CA ALA A 71 7.11 4.12 -1.03
C ALA A 71 6.37 3.76 -2.33
N VAL A 72 5.15 3.23 -2.22
CA VAL A 72 4.29 2.87 -3.36
C VAL A 72 3.94 4.11 -4.18
N LYS A 73 3.55 5.21 -3.53
CA LYS A 73 3.24 6.48 -4.21
C LYS A 73 4.48 7.06 -4.90
N LYS A 74 5.65 6.93 -4.29
CA LYS A 74 6.91 7.48 -4.82
C LYS A 74 7.49 6.66 -5.97
N CYS A 75 7.36 5.33 -5.91
CA CYS A 75 7.77 4.38 -6.96
C CYS A 75 6.73 4.22 -8.08
N SER A 76 5.54 4.80 -7.93
CA SER A 76 4.51 4.75 -8.98
C SER A 76 5.01 5.43 -10.26
N PRO A 77 4.74 4.86 -11.45
CA PRO A 77 5.18 5.46 -12.70
C PRO A 77 4.63 6.88 -12.82
N LYS A 78 5.52 7.86 -13.00
CA LYS A 78 5.13 9.25 -13.25
C LYS A 78 4.28 9.26 -14.51
N LYS A 79 3.05 9.80 -14.42
CA LYS A 79 2.16 9.94 -15.58
C LYS A 79 2.95 10.63 -16.71
N PRO A 80 2.92 10.13 -17.96
CA PRO A 80 3.61 10.77 -19.06
C PRO A 80 3.14 12.23 -19.14
N LYS A 81 4.07 13.16 -19.40
CA LYS A 81 3.73 14.57 -19.66
C LYS A 81 2.90 14.62 -20.95
N LEU A 82 1.58 14.57 -20.81
CA LEU A 82 0.65 14.80 -21.90
C LEU A 82 0.65 16.29 -22.26
N ASN A 83 0.71 16.60 -23.56
CA ASN A 83 0.52 17.95 -24.09
C ASN A 83 -0.82 18.53 -23.55
N PRO A 84 -0.93 19.83 -23.23
CA PRO A 84 -2.12 20.41 -22.57
C PRO A 84 -3.43 20.06 -23.28
N GLU A 85 -3.45 20.13 -24.61
CA GLU A 85 -4.63 19.82 -25.43
C GLU A 85 -5.09 18.36 -25.35
N LYS A 86 -4.16 17.41 -25.22
CA LYS A 86 -4.50 15.99 -25.03
C LYS A 86 -4.98 15.71 -23.60
N LYS A 87 -4.51 16.50 -22.63
CA LYS A 87 -4.87 16.35 -21.22
C LYS A 87 -6.31 16.81 -20.95
N ASP A 88 -6.76 17.88 -21.59
CA ASP A 88 -8.12 18.38 -21.43
C ASP A 88 -9.16 17.46 -22.09
N LYS A 89 -8.84 16.91 -23.28
CA LYS A 89 -9.67 15.87 -23.92
C LYS A 89 -9.78 14.63 -23.05
N LEU A 90 -8.66 14.12 -22.52
CA LEU A 90 -8.65 12.93 -21.66
C LEU A 90 -9.38 13.16 -20.31
N ASN A 91 -9.30 14.36 -19.74
CA ASN A 91 -10.00 14.70 -18.50
C ASN A 91 -11.51 14.84 -18.71
N ALA A 92 -11.93 15.42 -19.84
CA ALA A 92 -13.34 15.49 -20.21
C ALA A 92 -13.92 14.09 -20.42
N GLU A 93 -13.21 13.22 -21.13
CA GLU A 93 -13.63 11.83 -21.39
C GLU A 93 -13.67 10.98 -20.11
N ASN A 94 -12.68 11.16 -19.21
CA ASN A 94 -12.65 10.45 -17.94
C ASN A 94 -13.76 10.89 -16.99
N ARG A 95 -14.14 12.18 -16.95
CA ARG A 95 -15.24 12.68 -16.11
C ARG A 95 -16.59 12.07 -16.49
N VAL A 96 -16.85 11.92 -17.80
CA VAL A 96 -18.09 11.31 -18.30
C VAL A 96 -18.11 9.80 -18.04
N ASN A 97 -16.96 9.13 -18.10
CA ASN A 97 -16.86 7.68 -17.95
C ASN A 97 -16.60 7.18 -16.52
N LEU A 98 -16.23 8.07 -15.58
CA LEU A 98 -15.92 7.72 -14.20
C LEU A 98 -17.10 7.05 -13.48
N GLY A 99 -18.30 7.65 -13.55
CA GLY A 99 -19.49 7.10 -12.91
C GLY A 99 -19.90 5.74 -13.48
N LYS A 100 -19.87 5.60 -14.82
CA LYS A 100 -20.15 4.33 -15.51
C LYS A 100 -19.10 3.25 -15.20
N SER A 101 -17.82 3.60 -15.11
CA SER A 101 -16.75 2.65 -14.78
C SER A 101 -16.81 2.19 -13.33
N VAL A 102 -17.12 3.09 -12.39
CA VAL A 102 -17.31 2.73 -10.98
C VAL A 102 -18.50 1.80 -10.84
N ALA A 103 -19.64 2.11 -11.46
CA ALA A 103 -20.83 1.25 -11.44
C ALA A 103 -20.56 -0.15 -12.02
N ARG A 104 -19.90 -0.26 -13.18
CA ARG A 104 -19.56 -1.57 -13.78
C ARG A 104 -18.59 -2.39 -12.93
N LYS A 105 -17.60 -1.75 -12.31
CA LYS A 105 -16.64 -2.43 -11.42
C LYS A 105 -17.28 -2.86 -10.09
N LEU A 106 -18.21 -2.06 -9.57
CA LEU A 106 -18.98 -2.36 -8.36
C LEU A 106 -20.00 -3.49 -8.59
N LEU A 107 -20.53 -3.59 -9.82
CA LEU A 107 -21.36 -4.70 -10.30
C LEU A 107 -20.55 -5.93 -10.78
N LEU A 108 -19.24 -6.00 -10.49
CA LEU A 108 -18.35 -7.10 -10.89
C LEU A 108 -18.27 -7.38 -12.41
N GLN A 109 -18.79 -6.48 -13.26
CA GLN A 109 -18.73 -6.63 -14.72
C GLN A 109 -17.33 -6.36 -15.29
N GLU A 110 -16.45 -5.74 -14.50
CA GLU A 110 -15.03 -5.60 -14.81
C GLU A 110 -14.17 -6.07 -13.62
N PRO A 111 -13.00 -6.69 -13.86
CA PRO A 111 -12.09 -7.05 -12.79
C PRO A 111 -11.66 -5.82 -11.98
N LEU A 112 -11.72 -5.93 -10.66
CA LEU A 112 -11.16 -4.94 -9.73
C LEU A 112 -9.65 -4.70 -9.98
N THR A 113 -8.96 -5.63 -10.66
CA THR A 113 -7.57 -5.49 -11.12
C THR A 113 -7.36 -4.42 -12.20
N LYS A 114 -8.42 -3.86 -12.81
CA LYS A 114 -8.34 -2.64 -13.65
C LYS A 114 -8.31 -1.34 -12.82
N TRP A 115 -8.31 -1.39 -11.50
CA TRP A 115 -7.96 -0.21 -10.69
C TRP A 115 -6.44 0.00 -10.70
N ASN A 116 -6.02 1.26 -10.60
CA ASN A 116 -4.61 1.60 -10.51
C ASN A 116 -3.98 0.80 -9.35
N SER A 117 -2.96 -0.03 -9.63
CA SER A 117 -2.33 -0.89 -8.62
C SER A 117 -1.87 -0.11 -7.38
N THR A 118 -1.42 1.14 -7.57
CA THR A 118 -1.10 2.08 -6.48
C THR A 118 -2.29 2.31 -5.55
N PHE A 119 -3.48 2.53 -6.13
CA PHE A 119 -4.70 2.80 -5.38
C PHE A 119 -5.12 1.58 -4.57
N MET A 120 -5.15 0.40 -5.19
CA MET A 120 -5.52 -0.84 -4.49
C MET A 120 -4.58 -1.14 -3.31
N ILE A 121 -3.28 -1.03 -3.52
CA ILE A 121 -2.28 -1.24 -2.45
C ILE A 121 -2.49 -0.23 -1.32
N THR A 122 -2.71 1.04 -1.66
CA THR A 122 -2.96 2.09 -0.66
C THR A 122 -4.20 1.79 0.17
N VAL A 123 -5.29 1.30 -0.44
CA VAL A 123 -6.51 0.90 0.29
C VAL A 123 -6.21 -0.25 1.25
N ILE A 124 -5.47 -1.27 0.82
CA ILE A 124 -5.07 -2.40 1.68
C ILE A 124 -4.20 -1.92 2.85
N ASP A 125 -3.23 -1.05 2.58
CA ASP A 125 -2.38 -0.47 3.63
C ASP A 125 -3.22 0.33 4.66
N ILE A 126 -4.20 1.12 4.20
CA ILE A 126 -5.11 1.88 5.09
C ILE A 126 -5.96 0.92 5.94
N LEU A 127 -6.45 -0.18 5.38
CA LEU A 127 -7.18 -1.20 6.12
C LEU A 127 -6.31 -1.82 7.21
N CYS A 128 -5.04 -2.13 6.89
CA CYS A 128 -4.08 -2.63 7.87
C CYS A 128 -3.84 -1.61 8.99
N ILE A 129 -3.58 -0.34 8.63
CA ILE A 129 -3.42 0.76 9.60
C ILE A 129 -4.63 0.85 10.53
N THR A 130 -5.83 0.84 9.97
CA THR A 130 -7.08 0.93 10.74
C THR A 130 -7.25 -0.26 11.69
N HIS A 131 -6.94 -1.46 11.22
CA HIS A 131 -6.98 -2.67 12.06
C HIS A 131 -6.04 -2.55 13.27
N PHE A 132 -4.79 -2.10 13.06
CA PHE A 132 -3.84 -1.96 14.17
C PHE A 132 -4.15 -0.76 15.08
N PHE A 133 -4.69 0.33 14.55
CA PHE A 133 -5.22 1.42 15.39
C PHE A 133 -6.33 0.95 16.33
N GLY A 134 -7.13 -0.04 15.92
CA GLY A 134 -8.16 -0.64 16.76
C GLY A 134 -7.62 -1.19 18.09
N TYR A 135 -6.39 -1.74 18.10
CA TYR A 135 -5.76 -2.23 19.34
C TYR A 135 -5.22 -1.13 20.24
N ILE A 136 -4.99 0.08 19.71
CA ILE A 136 -4.53 1.23 20.50
C ILE A 136 -5.70 1.82 21.31
N PHE A 137 -6.90 1.86 20.70
CA PHE A 137 -8.10 2.46 21.31
C PHE A 137 -8.98 1.47 22.08
N ARG A 138 -8.66 0.17 22.03
CA ARG A 138 -9.27 -0.86 22.89
C ARG A 138 -8.73 -0.76 24.32
#